data_AF-A0A447RPG8-F1
#
_entry.id   AF-A0A447RPG8-F1
#
_cell.length_a   1.000
_cell.length_b   1.000
_cell.length_c   1.000
_cell.angle_alpha   90.00
_cell.angle_beta   90.00
_cell.angle_gamma   90.00
#
_symmetry.space_group_name_H-M   'P 1'
#
loop_
_entity.id
_entity.type
_entity.pdbx_description
1 polymer ?
#
loop_
_entity_poly.entity_id
_entity_poly.type
_entity_poly.pdbx_seq_one_letter_code
_entity_poly.pdbx_strand_id
1 'polypeptide(L)' 'MNPYLQEVLDAHVLIERWLSHGEGSAEALMKRFAADFTHDPLER' A
#
# COMPACT_ATOMS: atom_id res chain seq x y z
N MET A 1 4.79 -8.80 19.87
CA MET A 1 3.92 -8.75 18.67
C MET A 1 4.28 -7.49 17.91
N ASN A 2 4.58 -7.56 16.60
CA ASN A 2 4.94 -6.37 15.83
C ASN A 2 3.65 -5.57 15.51
N PRO A 3 3.50 -4.34 16.01
CA PRO A 3 2.29 -3.54 15.80
C PRO A 3 2.04 -3.18 14.32
N TYR A 4 3.08 -3.23 13.48
CA TYR A 4 3.00 -2.91 12.06
C TYR A 4 2.62 -4.10 11.18
N LEU A 5 2.63 -5.32 11.72
CA LEU A 5 2.43 -6.54 10.91
C LEU A 5 1.04 -6.57 10.26
N GLN A 6 0.00 -6.17 11.00
CA GLN A 6 -1.36 -6.12 10.45
C GLN A 6 -1.48 -5.06 9.37
N GLU A 7 -0.93 -3.86 9.58
CA GLU A 7 -0.98 -2.79 8.58
C GLU A 7 -0.29 -3.20 7.27
N VAL A 8 0.87 -3.86 7.35
CA VAL A 8 1.57 -4.39 6.18
C VAL A 8 0.73 -5.42 5.43
N LEU A 9 0.12 -6.37 6.16
CA LEU A 9 -0.73 -7.41 5.55
C LEU A 9 -1.96 -6.78 4.87
N ASP A 10 -2.62 -5.86 5.54
CA ASP A 10 -3.79 -5.18 5.00
C ASP A 10 -3.44 -4.35 3.76
N ALA A 11 -2.28 -3.70 3.74
CA ALA A 11 -1.80 -2.96 2.57
C ALA A 11 -1.55 -3.90 1.39
N HIS A 12 -0.95 -5.07 1.63
CA HIS A 12 -0.71 -6.07 0.58
C HIS A 12 -2.02 -6.60 -0.01
N VAL A 13 -3.01 -6.94 0.82
CA VAL A 13 -4.31 -7.42 0.33
C VAL A 13 -5.02 -6.37 -0.53
N LEU A 14 -4.94 -5.09 -0.15
CA LEU A 14 -5.51 -4.01 -0.97
C LEU A 14 -4.79 -3.86 -2.32
N ILE A 15 -3.46 -3.96 -2.33
CA ILE A 15 -2.66 -3.90 -3.57
C ILE A 15 -3.04 -5.06 -4.49
N GLU A 16 -3.13 -6.29 -3.97
CA GLU A 16 -3.49 -7.47 -4.76
C GLU A 16 -4.91 -7.39 -5.32
N ARG A 17 -5.90 -6.94 -4.53
CA ARG A 17 -7.26 -6.76 -5.02
C ARG A 17 -7.32 -5.73 -6.15
N TRP A 18 -6.60 -4.63 -5.99
CA TRP A 18 -6.58 -3.57 -6.99
C TRP A 18 -5.89 -4.01 -8.29
N LEU A 19 -4.70 -4.62 -8.20
CA LEU A 19 -3.90 -4.99 -9.37
C LEU A 19 -4.36 -6.28 -10.06
N SER A 20 -4.83 -7.28 -9.31
CA SER A 20 -5.19 -8.59 -9.85
C SER A 20 -6.67 -8.72 -10.21
N HIS A 21 -7.55 -8.08 -9.44
CA HIS A 21 -9.01 -8.24 -9.58
C HIS A 21 -9.69 -6.97 -10.11
N GLY A 22 -8.99 -5.85 -10.20
CA GLY A 22 -9.58 -4.55 -10.53
C GLY A 22 -10.53 -4.04 -9.45
N GLU A 23 -10.48 -4.62 -8.25
CA GLU A 23 -11.33 -4.30 -7.12
C GLU A 23 -10.60 -3.36 -6.16
N GLY A 24 -11.22 -2.21 -5.85
CA GLY A 24 -10.61 -1.17 -5.02
C GLY A 24 -10.07 0.00 -5.84
N SER A 25 -9.34 0.91 -5.19
CA SER A 25 -8.83 2.11 -5.85
C SER A 25 -7.43 2.47 -5.38
N ALA A 26 -6.64 2.98 -6.33
CA ALA A 26 -5.36 3.63 -6.03
C ALA A 26 -5.53 4.71 -4.95
N GLU A 27 -6.62 5.49 -5.01
CA GLU A 27 -6.88 6.56 -4.05
C GLU A 27 -7.01 6.05 -2.61
N ALA A 28 -7.67 4.92 -2.38
CA ALA A 28 -7.79 4.32 -1.05
C ALA A 28 -6.43 3.83 -0.53
N LEU A 29 -5.58 3.29 -1.41
CA LEU A 29 -4.21 2.91 -1.07
C LEU A 29 -3.34 4.13 -0.75
N MET A 30 -3.45 5.20 -1.53
CA MET A 30 -2.66 6.42 -1.32
C MET A 30 -2.97 7.11 0.02
N LYS A 31 -4.20 7.00 0.53
CA LYS A 31 -4.58 7.52 1.87
C LYS A 31 -3.84 6.83 3.04
N ARG A 32 -3.22 5.68 2.81
CA ARG A 32 -2.43 4.97 3.83
C ARG A 32 -1.02 5.52 3.99
N PHE A 33 -0.53 6.27 3.00
CA PHE A 33 0.78 6.90 3.06
C PHE A 33 0.67 8.29 3.70
N ALA A 34 1.65 8.63 4.53
CA ALA A 34 1.79 9.99 5.03
C ALA A 34 2.06 10.95 3.87
N ALA A 35 1.66 12.22 4.01
CA ALA A 35 1.81 13.21 2.94
C ALA A 35 3.27 13.48 2.55
N ASP A 36 4.20 13.21 3.47
CA ASP A 36 5.66 13.33 3.30
C ASP A 36 6.32 11.99 2.95
N PHE A 37 5.54 10.93 2.74
CA PHE A 37 6.07 9.66 2.28
C PHE A 37 6.68 9.81 0.90
N THR A 38 7.93 9.38 0.77
CA THR A 38 8.65 9.33 -0.49
C THR A 38 9.13 7.90 -0.71
N HIS A 39 8.87 7.37 -1.91
CA HIS A 39 9.48 6.12 -2.35
C HIS A 39 10.86 6.47 -2.93
N ASP A 40 11.91 5.82 -2.45
CA ASP A 40 13.25 5.94 -3.03
C ASP A 40 13.22 5.43 -4.48
N PRO A 41 13.35 6.30 -5.51
CA PRO A 41 13.30 5.85 -6.88
C PRO A 41 14.50 4.94 -7.13
N LEU A 42 14.24 3.68 -7.51
CA LEU A 42 15.27 2.69 -7.79
C LEU A 42 16.23 3.27 -8.84
N GLU A 43 17.44 3.67 -8.43
CA GLU A 43 18.45 4.17 -9.36
C GLU A 43 18.80 3.04 -10.34
N ARG A 44 18.59 3.31 -11.64
CA ARG A 44 18.86 2.36 -12.74
C ARG A 44 20.33 2.37 -13.14
#